data_AF-A0A5A7MTH6-F1
#
_entry.id   AF-A0A5A7MTH6-F1
#
_cell.length_a   1.000
_cell.length_b   1.000
_cell.length_c   1.000
_cell.angle_alpha   90.00
_cell.angle_beta   90.00
_cell.angle_gamma   90.00
#
_symmetry.space_group_name_H-M   'P 1'
#
loop_
_entity.id
_entity.type
_entity.pdbx_description
1 polymer ?
#
loop_
_entity_poly.entity_id
_entity_poly.type
_entity_poly.pdbx_seq_one_letter_code
_entity_poly.pdbx_strand_id
1 'polypeptide(L)'
;MSQQTLMDLAKALSDSRITVVDLTQPLEPQTPTLQLPPQFAASPGFSIDVISEYDDRGPAWYWNKFACGEHTGTHFDAPIHWVTGKDYENNATDTIPVERFIGPAFVIDVVAEVERDEDFLLTPDFVKEWEKTHGRISKDSWVLVRSGWSKRRDPKAFLNTHEDGPHTPGFHPETPKFLAQERDILAWAWKRWEPMRGKRPILTPCFRAIA
;
A
#
# COMPACT_ATOMS: atom_id res chain seq x y z
N MET A 1 -0.54 33.16 0.87
CA MET A 1 -1.80 32.42 1.14
C MET A 1 -1.60 31.13 1.94
N SER A 2 -0.47 30.90 2.63
CA SER A 2 -0.20 29.60 3.29
C SER A 2 -0.52 29.57 4.79
N GLN A 3 -0.35 30.67 5.52
CA GLN A 3 -0.42 30.63 6.99
C GLN A 3 -1.83 30.40 7.53
N GLN A 4 -2.85 31.10 7.00
CA GLN A 4 -4.22 30.97 7.49
C GLN A 4 -4.76 29.54 7.30
N THR A 5 -4.56 28.96 6.13
CA THR A 5 -4.98 27.58 5.82
C THR A 5 -4.37 26.56 6.78
N LEU A 6 -3.07 26.69 7.07
CA LEU A 6 -2.38 25.79 8.01
C LEU A 6 -2.88 25.96 9.45
N MET A 7 -3.18 27.19 9.87
CA MET A 7 -3.77 27.45 11.19
C MET A 7 -5.20 26.90 11.29
N ASP A 8 -6.00 27.01 10.22
CA ASP A 8 -7.36 26.47 10.18
C ASP A 8 -7.36 24.94 10.25
N LEU A 9 -6.42 24.28 9.57
CA LEU A 9 -6.19 22.83 9.66
C LEU A 9 -5.79 22.44 11.09
N ALA A 10 -4.81 23.11 11.69
CA ALA A 10 -4.34 22.82 13.04
C ALA A 10 -5.46 22.98 14.08
N LYS A 11 -6.26 24.04 13.96
CA LYS A 11 -7.42 24.27 14.84
C LYS A 11 -8.51 23.21 14.61
N ALA A 12 -8.77 22.83 13.37
CA ALA A 12 -9.75 21.80 13.05
C ALA A 12 -9.35 20.42 13.61
N LEU A 13 -8.05 20.10 13.60
CA LEU A 13 -7.52 18.88 14.24
C LEU A 13 -7.66 18.96 15.77
N SER A 14 -7.24 20.06 16.39
CA SER A 14 -7.31 20.24 17.85
C SER A 14 -8.75 20.19 18.38
N ASP A 15 -9.69 20.79 17.65
CA ASP A 15 -11.10 20.84 18.04
C ASP A 15 -11.91 19.64 17.48
N SER A 16 -11.24 18.60 16.94
CA SER A 16 -11.85 17.37 16.41
C SER A 16 -12.87 17.56 15.26
N ARG A 17 -12.79 18.67 14.51
CA ARG A 17 -13.54 18.86 13.26
C ARG A 17 -12.94 18.07 12.09
N ILE A 18 -11.66 17.71 12.18
CA ILE A 18 -10.98 16.77 11.29
C ILE A 18 -10.51 15.59 12.14
N THR A 19 -10.83 14.39 11.68
CA THR A 19 -10.38 13.15 12.32
C THR A 19 -9.17 12.58 11.61
N VAL A 20 -8.17 12.15 12.37
CA VAL A 20 -7.05 11.37 11.86
C VAL A 20 -7.40 9.88 11.97
N VAL A 21 -7.32 9.17 10.84
CA VAL A 21 -7.59 7.73 10.77
C VAL A 21 -6.29 7.01 10.47
N ASP A 22 -5.92 6.07 11.33
CA ASP A 22 -4.74 5.21 11.10
C ASP A 22 -5.05 4.11 10.08
N LEU A 23 -4.22 4.02 9.04
CA LEU A 23 -4.33 3.03 7.96
C LEU A 23 -3.23 1.94 8.06
N THR A 24 -2.45 1.96 9.12
CA THR A 24 -1.25 1.14 9.32
C THR A 24 -1.60 -0.20 9.99
N GLN A 25 -0.88 -1.28 9.63
CA GLN A 25 -0.85 -2.49 10.45
C GLN A 25 0.30 -2.41 11.45
N PRO A 26 0.09 -2.86 12.71
CA PRO A 26 1.21 -3.12 13.61
C PRO A 26 2.26 -4.00 12.94
N LEU A 27 3.52 -3.61 13.11
CA LEU A 27 4.66 -4.37 12.63
C LEU A 27 5.12 -5.32 13.74
N GLU A 28 5.01 -6.62 13.49
CA GLU A 28 5.17 -7.68 14.46
C GLU A 28 5.97 -8.83 13.83
N PRO A 29 6.63 -9.70 14.61
CA PRO A 29 7.35 -10.84 14.05
C PRO A 29 6.47 -11.78 13.20
N GLN A 30 5.16 -11.76 13.44
CA GLN A 30 4.16 -12.53 12.70
C GLN A 30 3.61 -11.78 11.47
N THR A 31 4.04 -10.54 11.21
CA THR A 31 3.64 -9.81 10.01
C THR A 31 3.97 -10.65 8.77
N PRO A 32 3.00 -10.94 7.89
CA PRO A 32 3.24 -11.73 6.68
C PRO A 32 4.29 -11.06 5.78
N THR A 33 5.25 -11.84 5.27
CA THR A 33 6.39 -11.35 4.47
C THR A 33 6.54 -12.07 3.13
N LEU A 34 6.64 -11.31 2.04
CA LEU A 34 6.46 -11.82 0.67
C LEU A 34 7.18 -13.16 0.43
N GLN A 35 6.41 -14.19 0.06
CA GLN A 35 6.93 -15.51 -0.28
C GLN A 35 7.09 -15.60 -1.80
N LEU A 36 8.35 -15.64 -2.24
CA LEU A 36 8.72 -15.85 -3.63
C LEU A 36 9.04 -17.33 -3.88
N PRO A 37 8.93 -17.78 -5.14
CA PRO A 37 9.50 -19.05 -5.57
C PRO A 37 10.98 -19.18 -5.13
N PRO A 38 11.44 -20.39 -4.77
CA PRO A 38 12.73 -20.61 -4.10
C PRO A 38 13.96 -20.21 -4.92
N GLN A 39 13.81 -20.01 -6.24
CA GLN A 39 14.88 -19.51 -7.10
C GLN A 39 15.18 -18.01 -6.92
N PHE A 40 14.30 -17.26 -6.27
CA PHE A 40 14.49 -15.84 -5.98
C PHE A 40 14.89 -15.62 -4.52
N ALA A 41 15.68 -14.58 -4.26
CA ALA A 41 16.04 -14.20 -2.90
C ALA A 41 14.80 -13.71 -2.15
N ALA A 42 14.55 -14.28 -0.97
CA ALA A 42 13.44 -13.87 -0.12
C ALA A 42 13.79 -12.61 0.67
N SER A 43 12.81 -11.72 0.84
CA SER A 43 12.92 -10.61 1.78
C SER A 43 12.91 -11.15 3.22
N PRO A 44 13.75 -10.63 4.13
CA PRO A 44 13.69 -11.01 5.53
C PRO A 44 12.38 -10.55 6.17
N GLY A 45 11.90 -11.31 7.15
CA GLY A 45 10.78 -10.90 7.99
C GLY A 45 11.13 -9.84 9.02
N PHE A 46 10.12 -9.32 9.72
CA PHE A 46 10.35 -8.39 10.81
C PHE A 46 10.90 -9.13 12.03
N SER A 47 11.99 -8.62 12.59
CA SER A 47 12.53 -9.03 13.88
C SER A 47 12.71 -7.82 14.77
N ILE A 48 12.56 -8.03 16.08
CA ILE A 48 12.74 -7.00 17.10
C ILE A 48 13.40 -7.62 18.33
N ASP A 49 14.44 -6.98 18.83
CA ASP A 49 15.19 -7.41 20.01
C ASP A 49 15.30 -6.25 21.01
N VAL A 50 15.01 -6.54 22.27
CA VAL A 50 15.14 -5.57 23.37
C VAL A 50 16.61 -5.28 23.65
N ILE A 51 17.01 -4.00 23.57
CA ILE A 51 18.36 -3.56 23.93
C ILE A 51 18.45 -3.41 25.45
N SER A 52 17.52 -2.66 26.05
CA SER A 52 17.33 -2.50 27.49
C SER A 52 15.87 -2.24 27.83
N GLU A 53 15.49 -2.55 29.05
CA GLU A 53 14.14 -2.31 29.59
C GLU A 53 14.21 -1.99 31.08
N TYR A 54 14.62 -0.75 31.40
CA TYR A 54 14.72 -0.27 32.79
C TYR A 54 15.53 -1.20 33.71
N ASP A 55 16.55 -1.83 33.14
CA ASP A 55 17.40 -2.84 33.77
C ASP A 55 18.87 -2.37 33.78
N ASP A 56 19.80 -3.24 34.20
CA ASP A 56 21.23 -2.91 34.26
C ASP A 56 21.82 -2.50 32.90
N ARG A 57 21.19 -2.90 31.79
CA ARG A 57 21.62 -2.53 30.42
C ARG A 57 21.15 -1.12 30.04
N GLY A 58 20.15 -0.58 30.72
CA GLY A 58 19.60 0.75 30.52
C GLY A 58 18.67 1.15 31.67
N PRO A 59 19.20 1.71 32.77
CA PRO A 59 18.44 1.85 34.03
C PRO A 59 17.23 2.78 33.98
N ALA A 60 17.16 3.67 32.98
CA ALA A 60 16.12 4.69 32.88
C ALA A 60 15.42 4.75 31.51
N TRP A 61 15.68 3.80 30.61
CA TRP A 61 15.10 3.82 29.26
C TRP A 61 14.83 2.41 28.70
N TYR A 62 13.79 2.37 27.88
CA TYR A 62 13.41 1.21 27.08
C TYR A 62 13.59 1.52 25.59
N TRP A 63 14.19 0.58 24.86
CA TRP A 63 14.38 0.68 23.42
C TRP A 63 14.73 -0.68 22.81
N ASN A 64 14.48 -0.81 21.51
CA ASN A 64 14.69 -2.02 20.74
C ASN A 64 15.56 -1.74 19.52
N LYS A 65 16.24 -2.78 19.02
CA LYS A 65 16.71 -2.84 17.63
C LYS A 65 15.73 -3.68 16.83
N PHE A 66 15.55 -3.36 15.55
CA PHE A 66 14.71 -4.15 14.65
C PHE A 66 15.38 -4.32 13.29
N ALA A 67 14.95 -5.34 12.55
CA ALA A 67 15.33 -5.55 11.15
C ALA A 67 14.13 -6.01 10.34
N CYS A 68 14.04 -5.58 9.08
CA CYS A 68 13.03 -6.02 8.12
C CYS A 68 13.51 -5.72 6.69
N GLY A 69 12.85 -6.30 5.70
CA GLY A 69 12.98 -5.81 4.32
C GLY A 69 12.17 -4.53 4.10
N GLU A 70 12.50 -3.79 3.04
CA GLU A 70 11.81 -2.53 2.67
C GLU A 70 10.30 -2.75 2.44
N HIS A 71 9.93 -3.93 1.92
CA HIS A 71 8.55 -4.31 1.58
C HIS A 71 7.90 -5.16 2.69
N THR A 72 7.87 -4.65 3.93
CA THR A 72 7.31 -5.37 5.10
C THR A 72 6.13 -4.62 5.71
N GLY A 73 4.99 -5.30 5.88
CA GLY A 73 3.79 -4.71 6.50
C GLY A 73 3.12 -3.65 5.63
N THR A 74 2.55 -2.60 6.24
CA THR A 74 2.10 -1.41 5.50
C THR A 74 3.33 -0.63 5.04
N HIS A 75 3.64 -0.66 3.74
CA HIS A 75 4.84 -0.09 3.16
C HIS A 75 4.54 0.74 1.91
N PHE A 76 5.57 1.31 1.31
CA PHE A 76 5.51 2.15 0.11
C PHE A 76 6.45 1.62 -0.98
N ASP A 77 5.93 1.45 -2.18
CA ASP A 77 6.70 1.01 -3.35
C ASP A 77 7.15 2.22 -4.18
N ALA A 78 8.44 2.52 -4.12
CA ALA A 78 9.04 3.56 -4.97
C ALA A 78 9.23 3.05 -6.41
N PRO A 79 9.24 3.92 -7.43
CA PRO A 79 9.44 3.50 -8.83
C PRO A 79 10.67 2.63 -9.09
N ILE A 80 11.78 2.87 -8.39
CA ILE A 80 13.01 2.07 -8.50
C ILE A 80 12.81 0.59 -8.16
N HIS A 81 11.73 0.23 -7.42
CA HIS A 81 11.42 -1.14 -7.05
C HIS A 81 11.25 -2.08 -8.26
N TRP A 82 10.83 -1.55 -9.41
CA TRP A 82 10.62 -2.36 -10.61
C TRP A 82 11.52 -1.94 -11.76
N VAL A 83 11.82 -2.91 -12.64
CA VAL A 83 12.69 -2.71 -13.81
C VAL A 83 12.19 -1.60 -14.75
N THR A 84 10.88 -1.37 -14.83
CA THR A 84 10.31 -0.30 -15.66
C THR A 84 10.44 1.09 -15.05
N GLY A 85 10.74 1.17 -13.75
CA GLY A 85 10.94 2.43 -13.04
C GLY A 85 12.40 2.79 -12.76
N LYS A 86 13.34 1.87 -13.04
CA LYS A 86 14.74 1.94 -12.62
C LYS A 86 15.53 3.15 -13.14
N ASP A 87 15.15 3.69 -14.30
CA ASP A 87 15.87 4.77 -14.99
C ASP A 87 15.18 6.15 -14.88
N TYR A 88 14.07 6.26 -14.13
CA TYR A 88 13.48 7.57 -13.85
C TYR A 88 14.35 8.37 -12.89
N GLU A 89 14.35 9.69 -13.04
CA GLU A 89 14.89 10.60 -12.02
C GLU A 89 14.00 10.56 -10.78
N ASN A 90 14.58 10.81 -9.60
CA ASN A 90 13.84 10.90 -8.33
C ASN A 90 12.94 9.69 -8.05
N ASN A 91 13.44 8.49 -8.32
CA ASN A 91 12.67 7.25 -8.33
C ASN A 91 12.82 6.40 -7.06
N ALA A 92 13.62 6.84 -6.10
CA ALA A 92 13.89 6.16 -4.84
C ALA A 92 13.30 6.92 -3.65
N THR A 93 13.13 6.25 -2.51
CA THR A 93 12.46 6.80 -1.30
C THR A 93 13.13 8.05 -0.73
N ASP A 94 14.42 8.24 -0.98
CA ASP A 94 15.22 9.38 -0.56
C ASP A 94 15.25 10.53 -1.60
N THR A 95 14.71 10.30 -2.80
CA THR A 95 14.78 11.27 -3.92
C THR A 95 13.42 11.73 -4.45
N ILE A 96 12.34 10.97 -4.22
CA ILE A 96 10.98 11.37 -4.59
C ILE A 96 10.62 12.73 -3.94
N PRO A 97 10.04 13.70 -4.68
CA PRO A 97 9.56 14.96 -4.10
C PRO A 97 8.49 14.73 -3.04
N VAL A 98 8.71 15.25 -1.83
CA VAL A 98 7.85 14.99 -0.66
C VAL A 98 6.42 15.52 -0.81
N GLU A 99 6.20 16.48 -1.71
CA GLU A 99 4.89 17.01 -2.05
C GLU A 99 3.97 15.92 -2.64
N ARG A 100 4.54 14.87 -3.24
CA ARG A 100 3.79 13.74 -3.78
C ARG A 100 3.31 12.75 -2.72
N PHE A 101 3.79 12.87 -1.48
CA PHE A 101 3.35 12.01 -0.37
C PHE A 101 2.01 12.46 0.24
N ILE A 102 1.49 13.63 -0.16
CA ILE A 102 0.23 14.17 0.35
C ILE A 102 -0.67 14.51 -0.83
N GLY A 103 -1.85 13.89 -0.88
CA GLY A 103 -2.83 14.18 -1.91
C GLY A 103 -4.24 13.73 -1.51
N PRO A 104 -5.28 14.19 -2.24
CA PRO A 104 -6.63 13.66 -2.08
C PRO A 104 -6.66 12.16 -2.35
N ALA A 105 -7.57 11.43 -1.71
CA ALA A 105 -7.72 9.99 -1.92
C ALA A 105 -9.16 9.63 -2.32
N PHE A 106 -9.30 8.80 -3.35
CA PHE A 106 -10.55 8.20 -3.79
C PHE A 106 -10.59 6.74 -3.30
N VAL A 107 -11.58 6.40 -2.47
CA VAL A 107 -11.71 5.06 -1.89
C VAL A 107 -12.73 4.25 -2.67
N ILE A 108 -12.26 3.24 -3.41
CA ILE A 108 -13.12 2.31 -4.13
C ILE A 108 -13.39 1.10 -3.21
N ASP A 109 -14.63 1.00 -2.72
CA ASP A 109 -15.08 -0.13 -1.90
C ASP A 109 -15.46 -1.31 -2.80
N VAL A 110 -14.80 -2.45 -2.58
CA VAL A 110 -15.03 -3.71 -3.28
C VAL A 110 -15.21 -4.87 -2.31
N VAL A 111 -15.57 -4.58 -1.05
CA VAL A 111 -15.68 -5.62 0.00
C VAL A 111 -16.69 -6.70 -0.41
N ALA A 112 -17.84 -6.31 -0.93
CA ALA A 112 -18.91 -7.24 -1.29
C ALA A 112 -18.52 -8.14 -2.48
N GLU A 113 -17.76 -7.60 -3.43
CA GLU A 113 -17.21 -8.31 -4.57
C GLU A 113 -16.17 -9.32 -4.12
N VAL A 114 -15.23 -8.91 -3.25
CA VAL A 114 -14.17 -9.76 -2.70
C VAL A 114 -14.73 -10.86 -1.79
N GLU A 115 -15.80 -10.60 -1.05
CA GLU A 115 -16.48 -11.61 -0.23
C GLU A 115 -17.16 -12.70 -1.09
N ARG A 116 -17.53 -12.38 -2.35
CA ARG A 116 -18.10 -13.34 -3.30
C ARG A 116 -17.04 -14.07 -4.11
N ASP A 117 -15.93 -13.39 -4.39
CA ASP A 117 -14.84 -13.89 -5.20
C ASP A 117 -13.50 -13.38 -4.67
N GLU A 118 -12.74 -14.26 -4.02
CA GLU A 118 -11.40 -13.93 -3.51
C GLU A 118 -10.37 -13.67 -4.62
N ASP A 119 -10.69 -14.00 -5.87
CA ASP A 119 -9.90 -13.68 -7.07
C ASP A 119 -10.39 -12.41 -7.79
N PHE A 120 -11.31 -11.64 -7.19
CA PHE A 120 -11.91 -10.44 -7.81
C PHE A 120 -10.86 -9.49 -8.39
N LEU A 121 -11.08 -9.08 -9.64
CA LEU A 121 -10.23 -8.12 -10.33
C LEU A 121 -10.98 -6.80 -10.58
N LEU A 122 -10.45 -5.70 -10.04
CA LEU A 122 -10.91 -4.35 -10.34
C LEU A 122 -10.56 -4.00 -11.79
N THR A 123 -11.56 -3.77 -12.62
CA THR A 123 -11.43 -3.43 -14.05
C THR A 123 -11.57 -1.92 -14.29
N PRO A 124 -11.10 -1.40 -15.44
CA PRO A 124 -11.34 0.01 -15.81
C PRO A 124 -12.83 0.35 -15.87
N ASP A 125 -13.67 -0.58 -16.32
CA ASP A 125 -15.12 -0.35 -16.43
C ASP A 125 -15.80 -0.30 -15.06
N PHE A 126 -15.34 -1.09 -14.09
CA PHE A 126 -15.78 -0.95 -12.71
C PHE A 126 -15.44 0.45 -12.17
N VAL A 127 -14.21 0.93 -12.41
CA VAL A 127 -13.81 2.28 -11.99
C VAL A 127 -14.69 3.35 -12.66
N LYS A 128 -14.94 3.25 -13.96
CA LYS A 128 -15.83 4.20 -14.67
C LYS A 128 -17.26 4.18 -14.13
N GLU A 129 -17.79 3.01 -13.74
CA GLU A 129 -19.11 2.91 -13.11
C GLU A 129 -19.12 3.57 -11.73
N TRP A 130 -18.08 3.31 -10.93
CA TRP A 130 -17.89 3.94 -9.63
C TRP A 130 -17.82 5.47 -9.74
N GLU A 131 -17.14 6.00 -10.76
CA GLU A 131 -17.04 7.45 -11.03
C GLU A 131 -18.38 8.11 -11.35
N LYS A 132 -19.37 7.38 -11.88
CA LYS A 132 -20.71 7.94 -12.16
C LYS A 132 -21.42 8.39 -10.89
N THR A 133 -21.12 7.78 -9.76
CA THR A 133 -21.76 8.05 -8.47
C THR A 133 -20.89 8.88 -7.53
N HIS A 134 -19.56 8.78 -7.63
CA HIS A 134 -18.62 9.45 -6.71
C HIS A 134 -17.88 10.63 -7.35
N GLY A 135 -18.08 10.87 -8.65
CA GLY A 135 -17.31 11.82 -9.42
C GLY A 135 -16.05 11.19 -10.03
N ARG A 136 -15.53 11.83 -11.07
CA ARG A 136 -14.31 11.39 -11.75
C ARG A 136 -13.12 11.49 -10.79
N ILE A 137 -12.27 10.46 -10.77
CA ILE A 137 -11.00 10.46 -10.06
C ILE A 137 -10.17 11.63 -10.59
N SER A 138 -9.74 12.51 -9.70
CA SER A 138 -8.97 13.70 -10.08
C SER A 138 -7.51 13.34 -10.33
N LYS A 139 -6.85 14.15 -11.16
CA LYS A 139 -5.39 14.20 -11.24
C LYS A 139 -4.76 14.41 -9.85
N ASP A 140 -3.54 13.93 -9.69
CA ASP A 140 -2.70 14.06 -8.49
C ASP A 140 -3.40 13.51 -7.23
N SER A 141 -4.16 12.42 -7.39
CA SER A 141 -4.89 11.76 -6.31
C SER A 141 -4.36 10.36 -6.01
N TRP A 142 -4.65 9.86 -4.82
CA TRP A 142 -4.46 8.48 -4.43
C TRP A 142 -5.72 7.68 -4.75
N VAL A 143 -5.58 6.46 -5.26
CA VAL A 143 -6.70 5.51 -5.38
C VAL A 143 -6.51 4.39 -4.37
N LEU A 144 -7.37 4.35 -3.36
CA LEU A 144 -7.32 3.34 -2.30
C LEU A 144 -8.40 2.30 -2.56
N VAL A 145 -8.04 1.02 -2.62
CA VAL A 145 -9.01 -0.06 -2.79
C VAL A 145 -9.31 -0.71 -1.45
N ARG A 146 -10.57 -0.57 -1.00
CA ARG A 146 -11.07 -1.18 0.23
C ARG A 146 -11.67 -2.55 -0.10
N SER A 147 -10.87 -3.60 0.13
CA SER A 147 -11.25 -5.00 -0.09
C SER A 147 -11.75 -5.73 1.16
N GLY A 148 -11.57 -5.14 2.35
CA GLY A 148 -11.83 -5.82 3.62
C GLY A 148 -10.76 -6.84 4.03
N TRP A 149 -9.76 -7.09 3.19
CA TRP A 149 -8.71 -8.11 3.39
C TRP A 149 -7.95 -7.97 4.71
N SER A 150 -7.80 -6.72 5.19
CA SER A 150 -7.14 -6.40 6.45
C SER A 150 -7.73 -7.04 7.71
N LYS A 151 -8.95 -7.57 7.65
CA LYS A 151 -9.59 -8.33 8.73
C LYS A 151 -8.92 -9.70 8.95
N ARG A 152 -8.20 -10.23 7.95
CA ARG A 152 -7.45 -11.49 8.03
C ARG A 152 -6.16 -11.26 8.82
N ARG A 153 -6.20 -11.53 10.12
CA ARG A 153 -5.06 -11.36 11.05
C ARG A 153 -4.11 -12.56 11.05
N ASP A 154 -4.64 -13.76 10.81
CA ASP A 154 -3.82 -14.96 10.67
C ASP A 154 -3.00 -14.87 9.37
N PRO A 155 -1.67 -15.09 9.41
CA PRO A 155 -0.83 -15.04 8.23
C PRO A 155 -1.29 -15.98 7.12
N LYS A 156 -1.65 -17.24 7.43
CA LYS A 156 -2.08 -18.18 6.38
C LYS A 156 -3.36 -17.71 5.70
N ALA A 157 -4.33 -17.22 6.47
CA ALA A 157 -5.56 -16.64 5.93
C ALA A 157 -5.31 -15.37 5.09
N PHE A 158 -4.34 -14.53 5.47
CA PHE A 158 -3.96 -13.33 4.73
C PHE A 158 -3.28 -13.65 3.40
N LEU A 159 -2.39 -14.65 3.39
CA LEU A 159 -1.70 -15.15 2.20
C LEU A 159 -2.66 -15.86 1.24
N ASN A 160 -3.62 -16.60 1.81
CA ASN A 160 -4.66 -17.35 1.11
C ASN A 160 -4.09 -18.22 -0.01
N THR A 161 -3.04 -18.98 0.31
CA THR A 161 -2.34 -19.85 -0.63
C THR A 161 -2.97 -21.25 -0.63
N HIS A 162 -3.42 -21.67 -1.81
CA HIS A 162 -3.93 -23.00 -2.13
C HIS A 162 -2.87 -23.79 -2.93
N GLU A 163 -3.21 -25.02 -3.36
CA GLU A 163 -2.30 -25.87 -4.15
C GLU A 163 -1.88 -25.23 -5.49
N ASP A 164 -2.75 -24.42 -6.11
CA ASP A 164 -2.48 -23.69 -7.36
C ASP A 164 -1.94 -22.26 -7.14
N GLY A 165 -1.62 -21.91 -5.89
CA GLY A 165 -0.98 -20.66 -5.52
C GLY A 165 -1.89 -19.72 -4.71
N PRO A 166 -1.55 -18.43 -4.62
CA PRO A 166 -2.30 -17.43 -3.84
C PRO A 166 -3.60 -17.00 -4.52
N HIS A 167 -4.68 -16.92 -3.75
CA HIS A 167 -5.97 -16.38 -4.16
C HIS A 167 -6.23 -15.07 -3.44
N THR A 168 -5.93 -13.96 -4.10
CA THR A 168 -6.12 -12.63 -3.54
C THR A 168 -6.71 -11.71 -4.61
N PRO A 169 -7.53 -10.73 -4.20
CA PRO A 169 -8.14 -9.83 -5.16
C PRO A 169 -7.08 -8.84 -5.67
N GLY A 170 -7.37 -8.16 -6.78
CA GLY A 170 -6.36 -7.35 -7.44
C GLY A 170 -6.84 -6.43 -8.52
N PHE A 171 -5.90 -5.82 -9.19
CA PHE A 171 -6.16 -5.08 -10.41
C PHE A 171 -6.18 -6.01 -11.61
N HIS A 172 -7.16 -5.82 -12.49
CA HIS A 172 -7.02 -6.26 -13.87
C HIS A 172 -5.81 -5.53 -14.51
N PRO A 173 -5.00 -6.17 -15.39
CA PRO A 173 -3.76 -5.58 -15.93
C PRO A 173 -3.91 -4.20 -16.57
N GLU A 174 -5.07 -3.92 -17.17
CA GLU A 174 -5.35 -2.62 -17.79
C GLU A 174 -5.69 -1.51 -16.78
N THR A 175 -6.06 -1.84 -15.54
CA THR A 175 -6.53 -0.85 -14.57
C THR A 175 -5.44 0.10 -14.08
N PRO A 176 -4.22 -0.36 -13.70
CA PRO A 176 -3.16 0.57 -13.30
C PRO A 176 -2.75 1.48 -14.46
N LYS A 177 -2.72 0.95 -15.69
CA LYS A 177 -2.45 1.74 -16.89
C LYS A 177 -3.53 2.80 -17.13
N PHE A 178 -4.80 2.42 -17.04
CA PHE A 178 -5.93 3.34 -17.14
C PHE A 178 -5.86 4.45 -16.09
N LEU A 179 -5.61 4.10 -14.83
CA LEU A 179 -5.49 5.08 -13.74
C LEU A 179 -4.29 6.01 -13.97
N ALA A 180 -3.12 5.48 -14.32
CA ALA A 180 -1.93 6.29 -14.56
C ALA A 180 -2.04 7.18 -15.80
N GLN A 181 -2.62 6.68 -16.90
CA GLN A 181 -2.59 7.39 -18.20
C GLN A 181 -3.82 8.26 -18.43
N GLU A 182 -5.01 7.85 -17.97
CA GLU A 182 -6.26 8.58 -18.22
C GLU A 182 -6.78 9.36 -17.01
N ARG A 183 -6.27 9.09 -15.80
CA ARG A 183 -6.61 9.85 -14.58
C ARG A 183 -5.43 10.63 -14.02
N ASP A 184 -4.20 10.29 -14.39
CA ASP A 184 -2.98 10.99 -13.95
C ASP A 184 -2.93 11.07 -12.41
N ILE A 185 -3.22 9.94 -11.76
CA ILE A 185 -3.18 9.80 -10.30
C ILE A 185 -1.74 9.89 -9.80
N LEU A 186 -1.55 10.13 -8.51
CA LEU A 186 -0.24 9.97 -7.85
C LEU A 186 0.12 8.50 -7.74
N ALA A 187 -0.80 7.69 -7.18
CA ALA A 187 -0.52 6.29 -6.89
C ALA A 187 -1.79 5.53 -6.53
N TRP A 188 -1.70 4.21 -6.48
CA TRP A 188 -2.75 3.35 -5.95
C TRP A 188 -2.25 2.57 -4.74
N ALA A 189 -3.16 2.23 -3.84
CA ALA A 189 -2.88 1.33 -2.73
C ALA A 189 -3.97 0.25 -2.65
N TRP A 190 -3.53 -1.00 -2.48
CA TRP A 190 -4.41 -2.13 -2.22
C TRP A 190 -3.81 -2.96 -1.09
N LYS A 191 -4.58 -3.15 -0.02
CA LYS A 191 -4.14 -4.01 1.08
C LYS A 191 -4.35 -5.47 0.72
N ARG A 192 -3.30 -6.11 0.18
CA ARG A 192 -3.27 -7.53 -0.21
C ARG A 192 -1.86 -8.12 -0.08
N TRP A 193 -1.77 -9.41 -0.33
CA TRP A 193 -0.52 -10.13 -0.56
C TRP A 193 -0.27 -10.27 -2.08
N GLU A 194 0.96 -10.08 -2.57
CA GLU A 194 1.30 -10.22 -4.00
C GLU A 194 2.29 -11.35 -4.30
N PRO A 195 1.86 -12.58 -4.61
CA PRO A 195 2.67 -13.48 -5.41
C PRO A 195 2.08 -13.60 -6.79
N MET A 196 2.96 -13.61 -7.79
CA MET A 196 2.59 -13.84 -9.18
C MET A 196 1.86 -15.19 -9.32
N ARG A 197 0.61 -15.17 -9.81
CA ARG A 197 -0.05 -16.40 -10.29
C ARG A 197 0.47 -16.71 -11.69
N GLY A 198 0.83 -17.98 -11.92
CA GLY A 198 1.05 -18.52 -13.26
C GLY A 198 -0.09 -18.16 -14.22
N LYS A 199 0.29 -17.73 -15.43
CA LYS A 199 -0.55 -17.30 -16.56
C LYS A 199 -1.27 -15.95 -16.46
N ARG A 200 -1.24 -15.22 -15.34
CA ARG A 200 -1.72 -13.82 -15.32
C ARG A 200 -0.59 -12.89 -15.81
N PRO A 201 -0.85 -11.91 -16.70
CA PRO A 201 0.17 -10.97 -17.14
C PRO A 201 0.80 -10.29 -15.93
N ILE A 202 2.13 -10.15 -15.94
CA ILE A 202 2.85 -9.32 -14.97
C ILE A 202 2.15 -7.96 -14.96
N LEU A 203 1.68 -7.51 -13.79
CA LEU A 203 1.29 -6.12 -13.62
C LEU A 203 2.57 -5.33 -13.84
N THR A 204 2.74 -4.77 -15.04
CA THR A 204 3.79 -3.79 -15.29
C THR A 204 3.34 -2.53 -14.58
N PRO A 205 3.90 -2.17 -13.41
CA PRO A 205 3.43 -1.00 -12.71
C PRO A 205 3.83 0.22 -13.57
N CYS A 206 2.86 1.09 -13.82
CA CYS A 206 3.08 2.32 -14.58
C CYS A 206 3.48 3.41 -13.59
N PHE A 207 4.79 3.61 -13.39
CA PHE A 207 5.33 4.53 -12.38
C PHE A 207 5.37 6.01 -12.77
N ARG A 208 4.84 6.35 -13.96
CA ARG A 208 4.79 7.75 -14.46
C ARG A 208 4.06 8.70 -13.50
N ALA A 209 3.27 8.14 -12.58
CA ALA A 209 2.44 8.81 -11.61
C ALA A 209 3.19 9.40 -10.39
N ILE A 210 4.29 8.76 -9.95
CA ILE A 210 5.05 9.18 -8.75
C ILE A 210 6.41 9.80 -9.10
N ALA A 211 7.05 9.37 -10.19
CA ALA A 211 8.31 9.95 -10.66
C ALA A 211 8.10 11.35 -11.30
#